data_AF-A0A836V8N0-F1
#
_entry.id   AF-A0A836V8N0-F1
#
_cell.length_a   1.000
_cell.length_b   1.000
_cell.length_c   1.000
_cell.angle_alpha   90.00
_cell.angle_beta   90.00
_cell.angle_gamma   90.00
#
_symmetry.space_group_name_H-M   'P 1'
#
loop_
_entity.id
_entity.type
_entity.pdbx_description
1 polymer ?
#
loop_
_entity_poly.entity_id
_entity_poly.type
_entity_poly.pdbx_seq_one_letter_code
_entity_poly.pdbx_strand_id
1 'polypeptide(L)'
;MGKSWSQSGNHFVLHQRIIKRNVLLNVDKKCDMRRRIKNIGRKRRERGNMLVLGSVVLAIVGLGLLIGYSYGGLVFTHNRLQGSADEIALAGARKLNENDRIGQMNNMVARARQLVMESQLHLDKVQSDFPQLQSIAQEQLDEAQDCALELDQQRSYLKGLATGESIVAMEKKFDQIKGQYPMSLPWLKVGSPSLNKMRLGFLENVETNVEELKNIQELEDHDEAKGYIKNSPGLKLYKQGESKYLPAPNESIHFYMSSLAAPVEKTVSPAHIVLSKAYQKLDYPVIPTCTQVEITLKVGTGLGGNANQDMKVESAAAATGASPPQ
;
A
#
# COMPACT_ATOMS: atom_id res chain seq x y z
N MET A 1 -84.44 -17.85 -124.52
CA MET A 1 -83.78 -16.74 -125.21
C MET A 1 -83.80 -15.52 -124.29
N GLY A 2 -82.65 -14.95 -123.93
CA GLY A 2 -82.58 -13.73 -123.11
C GLY A 2 -81.37 -13.72 -122.17
N LYS A 3 -80.48 -12.75 -122.36
CA LYS A 3 -79.11 -12.61 -121.82
C LYS A 3 -79.05 -12.00 -120.41
N SER A 4 -77.89 -12.16 -119.73
CA SER A 4 -77.13 -11.16 -118.91
C SER A 4 -76.50 -11.80 -117.65
N TRP A 5 -75.22 -12.19 -117.60
CA TRP A 5 -74.01 -11.41 -117.20
C TRP A 5 -74.16 -10.53 -115.93
N SER A 6 -73.41 -10.83 -114.85
CA SER A 6 -72.28 -9.99 -114.37
C SER A 6 -71.65 -10.46 -113.03
N GLN A 7 -70.33 -10.62 -113.09
CA GLN A 7 -69.25 -10.69 -112.10
C GLN A 7 -69.45 -10.16 -110.66
N SER A 8 -68.74 -10.79 -109.70
CA SER A 8 -67.61 -10.21 -108.92
C SER A 8 -67.56 -10.72 -107.48
N GLY A 9 -66.36 -11.01 -106.95
CA GLY A 9 -66.15 -10.93 -105.49
C GLY A 9 -65.25 -11.93 -104.77
N ASN A 10 -64.25 -12.54 -105.40
CA ASN A 10 -63.16 -13.22 -104.67
C ASN A 10 -62.11 -12.19 -104.24
N HIS A 11 -62.13 -11.73 -102.98
CA HIS A 11 -60.98 -10.99 -102.40
C HIS A 11 -61.02 -10.83 -100.86
N PHE A 12 -61.23 -11.89 -100.07
CA PHE A 12 -61.19 -11.74 -98.60
C PHE A 12 -60.68 -12.97 -97.83
N VAL A 13 -59.52 -13.55 -98.21
CA VAL A 13 -58.94 -14.67 -97.44
C VAL A 13 -57.43 -14.51 -97.12
N LEU A 14 -56.73 -13.47 -97.61
CA LEU A 14 -55.29 -13.36 -97.38
C LEU A 14 -54.83 -12.56 -96.14
N HIS A 15 -55.71 -11.83 -95.44
CA HIS A 15 -55.27 -10.90 -94.38
C HIS A 15 -55.22 -11.46 -92.94
N GLN A 16 -55.67 -12.71 -92.70
CA GLN A 16 -55.70 -13.28 -91.34
C GLN A 16 -54.50 -14.18 -90.96
N ARG A 17 -53.58 -14.49 -91.88
CA ARG A 17 -52.43 -15.37 -91.58
C ARG A 17 -51.17 -14.65 -91.07
N ILE A 18 -51.10 -13.33 -91.15
CA ILE A 18 -49.89 -12.57 -90.75
C ILE A 18 -49.89 -12.19 -89.25
N ILE A 19 -51.06 -12.06 -88.61
CA ILE A 19 -51.15 -11.61 -87.22
C ILE A 19 -50.78 -12.73 -86.21
N LYS A 20 -50.97 -14.00 -86.55
CA LYS A 20 -50.69 -15.12 -85.62
C LYS A 20 -49.21 -15.47 -85.44
N ARG A 21 -48.30 -14.99 -86.32
CA ARG A 21 -46.86 -15.30 -86.20
C ARG A 21 -46.09 -14.34 -85.27
N ASN A 22 -46.57 -13.12 -85.06
CA ASN A 22 -45.89 -12.12 -84.21
C ASN A 22 -46.19 -12.26 -82.70
N VAL A 23 -47.21 -13.03 -82.31
CA VAL A 23 -47.54 -13.24 -80.89
C VAL A 23 -46.69 -14.36 -80.27
N LEU A 24 -46.32 -15.39 -81.03
CA LEU A 24 -45.54 -16.53 -80.52
C LEU A 24 -44.05 -16.21 -80.28
N LEU A 25 -43.45 -15.27 -81.04
CA LEU A 25 -42.05 -14.86 -80.84
C LEU A 25 -41.82 -13.92 -79.65
N ASN A 26 -42.89 -13.34 -79.08
CA ASN A 26 -42.80 -12.42 -77.94
C ASN A 26 -43.01 -13.10 -76.58
N VAL A 27 -43.52 -14.32 -76.54
CA VAL A 27 -43.70 -15.09 -75.29
C VAL A 27 -42.41 -15.79 -74.88
N ASP A 28 -41.63 -16.31 -75.82
CA ASP A 28 -40.36 -17.00 -75.52
C ASP A 28 -39.26 -16.06 -75.02
N LYS A 29 -39.17 -14.82 -75.53
CA LYS A 29 -38.19 -13.84 -75.04
C LYS A 29 -38.47 -13.37 -73.60
N LYS A 30 -39.74 -13.36 -73.18
CA LYS A 30 -40.13 -12.99 -71.79
C LYS A 30 -39.83 -14.10 -70.78
N CYS A 31 -39.87 -15.37 -71.19
CA CYS A 31 -39.57 -16.50 -70.30
C CYS A 31 -38.06 -16.65 -70.03
N ASP A 32 -37.22 -16.40 -71.04
CA ASP A 32 -35.76 -16.53 -70.89
C ASP A 32 -35.13 -15.34 -70.14
N MET A 33 -35.66 -14.12 -70.33
CA MET A 33 -35.22 -12.94 -69.58
C MET A 33 -35.59 -13.00 -68.09
N ARG A 34 -36.74 -13.60 -67.73
CA ARG A 34 -37.13 -13.84 -66.32
C ARG A 34 -36.26 -14.90 -65.64
N ARG A 35 -35.72 -15.88 -66.37
CA ARG A 35 -34.75 -16.87 -65.82
C ARG A 35 -33.36 -16.28 -65.66
N ARG A 36 -32.90 -15.41 -66.56
CA ARG A 36 -31.60 -14.72 -66.41
C ARG A 36 -31.58 -13.68 -65.29
N ILE A 37 -32.66 -12.92 -65.07
CA ILE A 37 -32.75 -11.95 -63.96
C ILE A 37 -32.79 -12.66 -62.58
N LYS A 38 -33.42 -13.84 -62.48
CA LYS A 38 -33.42 -14.63 -61.23
C LYS A 38 -32.05 -15.23 -60.88
N ASN A 39 -31.17 -15.47 -61.87
CA ASN A 39 -29.85 -16.05 -61.64
C ASN A 39 -28.74 -15.01 -61.41
N ILE A 40 -28.90 -13.77 -61.90
CA ILE A 40 -27.96 -12.66 -61.60
C ILE A 40 -28.13 -12.18 -60.14
N GLY A 41 -29.35 -12.22 -59.60
CA GLY A 41 -29.62 -11.88 -58.19
C GLY A 41 -29.15 -12.92 -57.16
N ARG A 42 -28.95 -14.18 -57.56
CA ARG A 42 -28.50 -15.26 -56.64
C ARG A 42 -26.98 -15.30 -56.44
N LYS A 43 -26.17 -14.95 -57.45
CA LYS A 43 -24.69 -14.94 -57.31
C LYS A 43 -24.12 -13.74 -56.53
N ARG A 44 -24.91 -12.69 -56.25
CA ARG A 44 -24.47 -11.55 -55.41
C ARG A 44 -24.68 -11.78 -53.91
N ARG A 45 -25.37 -12.85 -53.48
CA ARG A 45 -25.68 -13.10 -52.06
C ARG A 45 -24.67 -13.99 -51.31
N GLU A 46 -23.64 -14.51 -51.98
CA GLU A 46 -22.60 -15.34 -51.36
C GLU A 46 -21.31 -14.59 -51.00
N ARG A 47 -21.17 -13.32 -51.41
CA ARG A 47 -20.12 -12.46 -50.87
C ARG A 47 -20.61 -11.90 -49.55
N GLY A 48 -20.32 -12.62 -48.46
CA GLY A 48 -20.52 -12.14 -47.09
C GLY A 48 -19.99 -10.71 -46.96
N ASN A 49 -20.69 -9.88 -46.20
CA ASN A 49 -20.43 -8.45 -46.10
C ASN A 49 -19.07 -8.21 -45.40
N MET A 50 -17.96 -8.32 -46.14
CA MET A 50 -16.59 -8.22 -45.62
C MET A 50 -16.34 -6.90 -44.86
N LEU A 51 -17.07 -5.84 -45.23
CA LEU A 51 -17.07 -4.56 -44.51
C LEU A 51 -17.61 -4.69 -43.08
N VAL A 52 -18.67 -5.46 -42.88
CA VAL A 52 -19.26 -5.68 -41.55
C VAL A 52 -18.31 -6.50 -40.69
N LEU A 53 -17.72 -7.57 -41.24
CA LEU A 53 -16.71 -8.35 -40.51
C LEU A 53 -15.50 -7.50 -40.12
N GLY A 54 -14.99 -6.67 -41.04
CA GLY A 54 -13.91 -5.72 -40.77
C GLY A 54 -14.26 -4.71 -39.67
N SER A 55 -15.46 -4.14 -39.70
CA SER A 55 -15.92 -3.20 -38.67
C SER A 55 -16.05 -3.84 -37.28
N VAL A 56 -16.52 -5.09 -37.21
CA VAL A 56 -16.66 -5.82 -35.95
C VAL A 56 -15.29 -6.15 -35.36
N VAL A 57 -14.34 -6.59 -36.18
CA VAL A 57 -12.96 -6.86 -35.73
C VAL A 57 -12.31 -5.58 -35.20
N LEU A 58 -12.43 -4.46 -35.91
CA LEU A 58 -11.90 -3.17 -35.43
C LEU A 58 -12.58 -2.72 -34.13
N ALA A 59 -13.89 -2.93 -33.98
CA ALA A 59 -14.60 -2.61 -32.75
C ALA A 59 -14.13 -3.46 -31.56
N ILE A 60 -13.91 -4.77 -31.77
CA ILE A 60 -13.39 -5.68 -30.73
C ILE A 60 -11.96 -5.29 -30.34
N VAL A 61 -11.09 -5.00 -31.32
CA VAL A 61 -9.72 -4.54 -31.06
C VAL A 61 -9.73 -3.21 -30.30
N GLY A 62 -10.56 -2.25 -30.74
CA GLY A 62 -10.72 -0.96 -30.07
C GLY A 62 -11.22 -1.11 -28.64
N LEU A 63 -12.19 -2.00 -28.39
CA LEU A 63 -12.69 -2.31 -27.05
C LEU A 63 -11.59 -2.94 -26.18
N GLY A 64 -10.82 -3.89 -26.73
CA GLY A 64 -9.69 -4.50 -26.04
C GLY A 64 -8.64 -3.48 -25.60
N LEU A 65 -8.29 -2.53 -26.49
CA LEU A 65 -7.38 -1.43 -26.17
C LEU A 65 -7.94 -0.51 -25.08
N LEU A 66 -9.24 -0.20 -25.13
CA LEU A 66 -9.90 0.62 -24.10
C LEU A 66 -9.87 -0.05 -22.72
N ILE A 67 -10.14 -1.35 -22.65
CA ILE A 67 -10.08 -2.14 -21.42
C ILE A 67 -8.64 -2.17 -20.89
N GLY A 68 -7.67 -2.47 -21.76
CA GLY A 68 -6.26 -2.53 -21.39
C GLY A 68 -5.74 -1.18 -20.87
N TYR A 69 -6.08 -0.09 -21.54
CA TYR A 69 -5.71 1.26 -21.09
C TYR A 69 -6.36 1.63 -19.76
N SER A 70 -7.63 1.25 -19.56
CA SER A 70 -8.35 1.52 -18.30
C SER A 70 -7.73 0.76 -17.13
N TYR A 71 -7.43 -0.53 -17.31
CA TYR A 71 -6.76 -1.33 -16.28
C TYR A 71 -5.34 -0.81 -16.01
N GLY A 72 -4.58 -0.48 -17.06
CA GLY A 72 -3.25 0.11 -16.92
C GLY A 72 -3.26 1.44 -16.16
N GLY A 73 -4.24 2.31 -16.44
CA GLY A 73 -4.45 3.55 -15.71
C GLY A 73 -4.74 3.33 -14.22
N LEU A 74 -5.58 2.35 -13.88
CA LEU A 74 -5.89 2.00 -12.48
C LEU A 74 -4.68 1.42 -11.73
N VAL A 75 -3.89 0.57 -12.36
CA VAL A 75 -2.66 0.03 -11.76
C VAL A 75 -1.64 1.15 -11.57
N PHE A 76 -1.53 2.07 -12.53
CA PHE A 76 -0.66 3.24 -12.40
C PHE A 76 -1.07 4.15 -11.25
N THR A 77 -2.37 4.45 -11.10
CA THR A 77 -2.85 5.27 -9.96
C THR A 77 -2.65 4.57 -8.63
N HIS A 78 -2.85 3.24 -8.58
CA HIS A 78 -2.58 2.44 -7.38
C HIS A 78 -1.10 2.47 -6.98
N ASN A 79 -0.18 2.20 -7.91
CA ASN A 79 1.26 2.22 -7.64
C ASN A 79 1.74 3.62 -7.22
N ARG A 80 1.20 4.66 -7.84
CA ARG A 80 1.49 6.04 -7.46
C ARG A 80 0.98 6.36 -6.05
N LEU A 81 -0.25 5.94 -5.73
CA LEU A 81 -0.84 6.11 -4.40
C LEU A 81 -0.04 5.37 -3.31
N GLN A 82 0.44 4.16 -3.61
CA GLN A 82 1.36 3.41 -2.75
C GLN A 82 2.67 4.17 -2.53
N GLY A 83 3.31 4.65 -3.60
CA GLY A 83 4.54 5.44 -3.47
C GLY A 83 4.35 6.69 -2.60
N SER A 84 3.20 7.35 -2.70
CA SER A 84 2.88 8.46 -1.80
C SER A 84 2.61 8.06 -0.36
N ALA A 85 1.96 6.93 -0.12
CA ALA A 85 1.80 6.39 1.23
C ALA A 85 3.16 6.07 1.85
N ASP A 86 4.07 5.47 1.08
CA ASP A 86 5.44 5.16 1.47
C ASP A 86 6.23 6.43 1.83
N GLU A 87 6.16 7.47 1.00
CA GLU A 87 6.82 8.75 1.27
C GLU A 87 6.31 9.44 2.55
N ILE A 88 5.00 9.38 2.80
CA ILE A 88 4.39 9.95 4.00
C ILE A 88 4.83 9.15 5.23
N ALA A 89 4.74 7.82 5.19
CA ALA A 89 5.18 6.94 6.28
C ALA A 89 6.65 7.19 6.62
N LEU A 90 7.53 7.25 5.61
CA LEU A 90 8.96 7.53 5.78
C LEU A 90 9.22 8.89 6.41
N ALA A 91 8.46 9.92 6.06
CA ALA A 91 8.65 11.24 6.63
C ALA A 91 8.36 11.27 8.14
N GLY A 92 7.32 10.56 8.57
CA GLY A 92 7.06 10.35 10.00
C GLY A 92 8.17 9.53 10.66
N ALA A 93 8.55 8.40 10.06
CA ALA A 93 9.56 7.49 10.62
C ALA A 93 10.94 8.15 10.78
N ARG A 94 11.35 8.99 9.83
CA ARG A 94 12.58 9.80 9.93
C ARG A 94 12.58 10.74 11.12
N LYS A 95 11.42 11.28 11.49
CA LYS A 95 11.28 12.17 12.64
C LYS A 95 11.27 11.43 13.97
N LEU A 96 10.79 10.18 14.03
CA LEU A 96 10.77 9.43 15.29
C LEU A 96 12.14 9.34 15.97
N ASN A 97 13.18 8.89 15.26
CA ASN A 97 14.55 8.79 15.79
C ASN A 97 15.50 9.84 15.20
N GLU A 98 15.06 11.10 15.07
CA GLU A 98 15.94 12.18 14.67
C GLU A 98 17.05 12.39 15.72
N ASN A 99 18.30 12.57 15.25
CA ASN A 99 19.50 12.72 16.09
C ASN A 99 19.73 11.59 17.11
N ASP A 100 19.25 10.38 16.83
CA ASP A 100 19.41 9.20 17.69
C ASP A 100 18.87 9.33 19.13
N ARG A 101 17.86 10.18 19.32
CA ARG A 101 17.25 10.42 20.64
C ARG A 101 16.67 9.16 21.29
N ILE A 102 16.12 8.24 20.49
CA ILE A 102 15.55 6.98 21.02
C ILE A 102 16.67 6.02 21.41
N GLY A 103 17.74 5.92 20.59
CA GLY A 103 18.88 5.07 20.88
C GLY A 103 19.60 5.50 22.15
N GLN A 104 19.85 6.82 22.30
CA GLN A 104 20.42 7.40 23.51
C GLN A 104 19.53 7.17 24.73
N MET A 105 18.21 7.37 24.61
CA MET A 105 17.27 7.13 25.71
C MET A 105 17.28 5.67 26.16
N ASN A 106 17.27 4.72 25.22
CA ASN A 106 17.37 3.29 25.55
C ASN A 106 18.68 2.97 26.31
N ASN A 107 19.81 3.54 25.87
CA ASN A 107 21.09 3.38 26.55
C ASN A 107 21.08 3.98 27.96
N MET A 108 20.51 5.19 28.13
CA MET A 108 20.38 5.80 29.46
C MET A 108 19.51 4.96 30.39
N VAL A 109 18.39 4.41 29.90
CA VAL A 109 17.51 3.54 30.71
C VAL A 109 18.25 2.27 31.14
N ALA A 110 19.04 1.68 30.25
CA ALA A 110 19.88 0.52 30.58
C ALA A 110 20.94 0.85 31.64
N ARG A 111 21.63 1.98 31.49
CA ARG A 111 22.66 2.42 32.45
C ARG A 111 22.07 2.82 33.79
N ALA A 112 20.92 3.48 33.82
CA ALA A 112 20.21 3.79 35.07
C ALA A 112 19.83 2.49 35.81
N ARG A 113 19.37 1.47 35.08
CA ARG A 113 19.09 0.15 35.64
C ARG A 113 20.34 -0.50 36.24
N GLN A 114 21.47 -0.42 35.53
CA GLN A 114 22.76 -0.89 36.03
C GLN A 114 23.17 -0.18 37.32
N LEU A 115 23.07 1.15 37.34
CA LEU A 115 23.47 1.99 38.46
C LEU A 115 22.66 1.68 39.73
N VAL A 116 21.34 1.51 39.62
CA VAL A 116 20.50 1.16 40.78
C VAL A 116 20.91 -0.20 41.36
N MET A 117 21.19 -1.19 40.50
CA MET A 117 21.66 -2.50 40.95
C MET A 117 23.04 -2.41 41.61
N GLU A 118 23.96 -1.67 41.00
CA GLU A 118 25.31 -1.47 41.53
C GLU A 118 25.29 -0.77 42.89
N SER A 119 24.49 0.31 43.04
CA SER A 119 24.31 1.01 44.31
C SER A 119 23.73 0.09 45.40
N GLN A 120 22.80 -0.81 45.05
CA GLN A 120 22.27 -1.80 45.99
C GLN A 120 23.36 -2.76 46.49
N LEU A 121 24.17 -3.30 45.57
CA LEU A 121 25.27 -4.20 45.92
C LEU A 121 26.33 -3.49 46.76
N HIS A 122 26.58 -2.21 46.48
CA HIS A 122 27.46 -1.39 47.31
C HIS A 122 26.91 -1.17 48.71
N LEU A 123 25.62 -0.91 48.86
CA LEU A 123 24.96 -0.79 50.15
C LEU A 123 25.11 -2.09 50.96
N ASP A 124 24.84 -3.25 50.36
CA ASP A 124 24.92 -4.56 51.03
C ASP A 124 26.36 -4.87 51.52
N LYS A 125 27.37 -4.53 50.70
CA LYS A 125 28.79 -4.64 51.08
C LYS A 125 29.18 -3.68 52.19
N VAL A 126 28.75 -2.42 52.11
CA VAL A 126 29.07 -1.41 53.14
C VAL A 126 28.41 -1.74 54.46
N GLN A 127 27.18 -2.28 54.46
CA GLN A 127 26.49 -2.72 55.67
C GLN A 127 27.24 -3.83 56.42
N SER A 128 27.88 -4.74 55.68
CA SER A 128 28.64 -5.85 56.27
C SER A 128 30.05 -5.45 56.71
N ASP A 129 30.79 -4.73 55.86
CA ASP A 129 32.21 -4.45 56.08
C ASP A 129 32.45 -3.12 56.82
N PHE A 130 31.64 -2.09 56.56
CA PHE A 130 31.87 -0.71 57.02
C PHE A 130 30.57 -0.02 57.47
N PRO A 131 29.94 -0.45 58.57
CA PRO A 131 28.61 0.03 58.97
C PRO A 131 28.55 1.56 59.22
N GLN A 132 29.70 2.19 59.50
CA GLN A 132 29.78 3.64 59.69
C GLN A 132 29.50 4.44 58.40
N LEU A 133 29.68 3.82 57.22
CA LEU A 133 29.46 4.46 55.91
C LEU A 133 28.08 4.12 55.33
N GLN A 134 27.24 3.37 56.05
CA GLN A 134 25.93 2.91 55.57
C GLN A 134 25.03 4.08 55.13
N SER A 135 25.04 5.20 55.85
CA SER A 135 24.21 6.36 55.51
C SER A 135 24.56 6.94 54.13
N ILE A 136 25.84 6.98 53.77
CA ILE A 136 26.31 7.51 52.49
C ILE A 136 25.95 6.54 51.37
N ALA A 137 26.10 5.22 51.59
CA ALA A 137 25.70 4.22 50.61
C ALA A 137 24.18 4.21 50.38
N GLN A 138 23.39 4.48 51.42
CA GLN A 138 21.95 4.63 51.29
C GLN A 138 21.60 5.88 50.46
N GLU A 139 22.23 7.02 50.74
CA GLU A 139 22.03 8.25 49.96
C GLU A 139 22.36 8.04 48.47
N GLN A 140 23.42 7.30 48.16
CA GLN A 140 23.77 6.95 46.78
C GLN A 140 22.74 6.02 46.10
N LEU A 141 22.12 5.10 46.84
CA LEU A 141 21.03 4.27 46.33
C LEU A 141 19.78 5.11 46.07
N ASP A 142 19.41 5.99 47.01
CA ASP A 142 18.25 6.87 46.89
C ASP A 142 18.42 7.81 45.67
N GLU A 143 19.61 8.40 45.49
CA GLU A 143 19.93 9.25 44.33
C GLU A 143 19.83 8.47 43.00
N ALA A 144 20.29 7.21 42.97
CA ALA A 144 20.19 6.37 41.78
C ALA A 144 18.72 6.03 41.44
N GLN A 145 17.88 5.78 42.46
CA GLN A 145 16.45 5.54 42.28
C GLN A 145 15.72 6.80 41.77
N ASP A 146 15.99 7.96 42.36
CA ASP A 146 15.42 9.23 41.94
C ASP A 146 15.82 9.57 40.49
N CYS A 147 17.08 9.35 40.12
CA CYS A 147 17.57 9.49 38.76
C CYS A 147 16.82 8.57 37.77
N ALA A 148 16.52 7.33 38.16
CA ALA A 148 15.76 6.40 37.32
C ALA A 148 14.30 6.88 37.11
N LEU A 149 13.68 7.45 38.15
CA LEU A 149 12.32 8.01 38.08
C LEU A 149 12.28 9.26 37.19
N GLU A 150 13.24 10.17 37.35
CA GLU A 150 13.35 11.36 36.50
C GLU A 150 13.55 10.98 35.03
N LEU A 151 14.39 9.97 34.76
CA LEU A 151 14.62 9.49 33.41
C LEU A 151 13.34 8.94 32.76
N ASP A 152 12.47 8.25 33.51
CA ASP A 152 11.19 7.77 32.99
C ASP A 152 10.23 8.93 32.64
N GLN A 153 10.28 10.03 33.39
CA GLN A 153 9.55 11.27 33.06
C GLN A 153 10.08 11.88 31.76
N GLN A 154 11.40 11.99 31.60
CA GLN A 154 12.03 12.49 30.38
C GLN A 154 11.71 11.61 29.16
N ARG A 155 11.68 10.29 29.34
CA ARG A 155 11.26 9.33 28.32
C ARG A 155 9.81 9.54 27.88
N SER A 156 8.92 9.76 28.84
CA SER A 156 7.50 10.05 28.58
C SER A 156 7.30 11.38 27.86
N TYR A 157 8.07 12.41 28.23
CA TYR A 157 8.12 13.69 27.52
C TYR A 157 8.61 13.51 26.08
N LEU A 158 9.73 12.79 25.88
CA LEU A 158 10.31 12.50 24.58
C LEU A 158 9.33 11.73 23.68
N LYS A 159 8.57 10.79 24.24
CA LYS A 159 7.50 10.08 23.52
C LYS A 159 6.46 11.05 22.97
N GLY A 160 6.00 12.01 23.76
CA GLY A 160 5.03 13.02 23.34
C GLY A 160 5.58 13.91 22.23
N LEU A 161 6.81 14.41 22.41
CA LEU A 161 7.50 15.24 21.42
C LEU A 161 7.69 14.50 20.09
N ALA A 162 8.24 13.29 20.12
CA ALA A 162 8.50 12.50 18.92
C ALA A 162 7.22 12.13 18.17
N THR A 163 6.15 11.84 18.92
CA THR A 163 4.81 11.59 18.35
C THR A 163 4.28 12.83 17.63
N GLY A 164 4.32 13.99 18.27
CA GLY A 164 3.83 15.24 17.69
C GLY A 164 4.61 15.62 16.42
N GLU A 165 5.94 15.59 16.48
CA GLU A 165 6.80 15.91 15.33
C GLU A 165 6.61 14.93 14.16
N SER A 166 6.44 13.64 14.43
CA SER A 166 6.18 12.64 13.41
C SER A 166 4.82 12.88 12.72
N ILE A 167 3.77 13.21 13.47
CA ILE A 167 2.44 13.49 12.90
C ILE A 167 2.51 14.73 12.01
N VAL A 168 3.10 15.82 12.49
CA VAL A 168 3.27 17.06 11.72
C VAL A 168 4.06 16.81 10.43
N ALA A 169 5.10 15.97 10.47
CA ALA A 169 5.86 15.62 9.29
C ALA A 169 5.07 14.81 8.26
N MET A 170 4.23 13.86 8.72
CA MET A 170 3.33 13.09 7.86
C MET A 170 2.28 13.99 7.21
N GLU A 171 1.62 14.86 7.98
CA GLU A 171 0.63 15.83 7.47
C GLU A 171 1.23 16.76 6.43
N LYS A 172 2.39 17.36 6.75
CA LYS A 172 3.11 18.24 5.82
C LYS A 172 3.44 17.54 4.50
N LYS A 173 3.82 16.26 4.54
CA LYS A 173 4.05 15.47 3.32
C LYS A 173 2.77 15.14 2.57
N PHE A 174 1.70 14.81 3.28
CA PHE A 174 0.40 14.59 2.66
C PHE A 174 -0.11 15.83 1.92
N ASP A 175 0.02 17.02 2.51
CA ASP A 175 -0.39 18.28 1.87
C ASP A 175 0.41 18.60 0.61
N GLN A 176 1.71 18.29 0.59
CA GLN A 176 2.56 18.43 -0.61
C GLN A 176 2.11 17.53 -1.76
N ILE A 177 1.61 16.34 -1.41
CA ILE A 177 1.26 15.28 -2.35
C ILE A 177 -0.18 15.43 -2.87
N LYS A 178 -1.12 15.83 -2.01
CA LYS A 178 -2.56 15.89 -2.30
C LYS A 178 -2.91 16.69 -3.57
N GLY A 179 -2.16 17.75 -3.86
CA GLY A 179 -2.38 18.59 -5.04
C GLY A 179 -2.07 17.93 -6.39
N GLN A 180 -1.36 16.80 -6.41
CA GLN A 180 -0.80 16.22 -7.64
C GLN A 180 -1.65 15.10 -8.26
N TYR A 181 -2.75 14.70 -7.60
CA TYR A 181 -3.54 13.51 -7.95
C TYR A 181 -4.77 13.69 -8.85
N PRO A 182 -5.47 14.84 -8.90
CA PRO A 182 -6.72 14.89 -9.63
C PRO A 182 -6.46 14.68 -11.12
N MET A 183 -7.01 13.59 -11.66
CA MET A 183 -6.99 13.26 -13.08
C MET A 183 -8.44 13.02 -13.52
N SER A 184 -8.87 13.73 -14.56
CA SER A 184 -10.21 13.58 -15.12
C SER A 184 -10.08 13.13 -16.57
N LEU A 185 -10.37 11.86 -16.83
CA LEU A 185 -10.58 11.30 -18.16
C LEU A 185 -12.08 11.15 -18.42
N PRO A 186 -12.56 11.19 -19.68
CA PRO A 186 -13.98 11.08 -19.98
C PRO A 186 -14.66 9.81 -19.42
N TRP A 187 -13.91 8.73 -19.27
CA TRP A 187 -14.39 7.44 -18.73
C TRP A 187 -13.90 7.14 -17.30
N LEU A 188 -12.93 7.89 -16.75
CA LEU A 188 -12.33 7.65 -15.44
C LEU A 188 -12.13 8.97 -14.69
N LYS A 189 -12.75 9.10 -13.51
CA LYS A 189 -12.58 10.24 -12.61
C LYS A 189 -11.81 9.79 -11.38
N VAL A 190 -10.65 10.40 -11.16
CA VAL A 190 -9.85 10.19 -9.96
C VAL A 190 -10.02 11.41 -9.07
N GLY A 191 -10.59 11.21 -7.88
CA GLY A 191 -10.78 12.25 -6.89
C GLY A 191 -9.48 12.64 -6.18
N SER A 192 -9.57 13.53 -5.21
CA SER A 192 -8.43 13.85 -4.34
C SER A 192 -8.22 12.76 -3.30
N PRO A 193 -6.97 12.42 -2.95
CA PRO A 193 -6.69 11.47 -1.88
C PRO A 193 -7.13 12.06 -0.52
N SER A 194 -7.57 11.18 0.37
CA SER A 194 -7.85 11.47 1.77
C SER A 194 -6.92 10.65 2.66
N LEU A 195 -6.31 11.30 3.65
CA LEU A 195 -5.56 10.64 4.70
C LEU A 195 -6.56 10.12 5.73
N ASN A 196 -6.78 8.81 5.76
CA ASN A 196 -7.79 8.21 6.63
C ASN A 196 -7.27 7.99 8.04
N LYS A 197 -6.04 7.44 8.13
CA LYS A 197 -5.43 7.08 9.42
C LYS A 197 -3.94 7.35 9.37
N MET A 198 -3.44 7.92 10.46
CA MET A 198 -2.03 7.93 10.82
C MET A 198 -1.90 7.22 12.15
N ARG A 199 -0.97 6.27 12.22
CA ARG A 199 -0.74 5.47 13.41
C ARG A 199 0.75 5.40 13.70
N LEU A 200 1.07 5.39 14.98
CA LEU A 200 2.42 5.23 15.50
C LEU A 200 2.45 3.95 16.33
N GLY A 201 3.57 3.26 16.32
CA GLY A 201 3.69 1.95 16.94
C GLY A 201 5.12 1.47 16.94
N PHE A 202 5.28 0.15 16.94
CA PHE A 202 6.58 -0.49 16.91
C PHE A 202 6.58 -1.64 15.90
N LEU A 203 7.76 -2.18 15.64
CA LEU A 203 7.93 -3.34 14.80
C LEU A 203 7.97 -4.61 15.63
N GLU A 204 7.21 -5.62 15.23
CA GLU A 204 7.34 -6.94 15.83
C GLU A 204 8.73 -7.54 15.55
N ASN A 205 9.27 -8.29 16.51
CA ASN A 205 10.52 -9.06 16.35
C ASN A 205 11.78 -8.23 16.09
N VAL A 206 11.76 -6.92 16.36
CA VAL A 206 12.96 -6.08 16.37
C VAL A 206 13.45 -5.96 17.81
N GLU A 207 14.74 -6.20 18.06
CA GLU A 207 15.31 -6.02 19.39
C GLU A 207 15.51 -4.53 19.71
N THR A 208 15.95 -4.23 20.94
CA THR A 208 16.46 -2.89 21.25
C THR A 208 17.90 -2.76 20.77
N ASN A 209 18.40 -1.53 20.72
CA ASN A 209 19.80 -1.25 20.41
C ASN A 209 20.75 -1.46 21.59
N VAL A 210 20.24 -1.95 22.72
CA VAL A 210 21.00 -2.07 23.96
C VAL A 210 21.55 -3.49 24.05
N GLU A 211 22.87 -3.58 24.10
CA GLU A 211 23.57 -4.82 24.40
C GLU A 211 23.37 -5.24 25.85
N GLU A 212 23.42 -6.54 26.12
CA GLU A 212 23.49 -7.08 27.47
C GLU A 212 24.54 -6.31 28.31
N LEU A 213 24.11 -5.89 29.50
CA LEU A 213 24.94 -5.11 30.39
C LEU A 213 25.91 -6.06 31.09
N LYS A 214 27.13 -6.10 30.56
CA LYS A 214 28.23 -6.84 31.18
C LYS A 214 28.71 -6.07 32.41
N ASN A 215 29.11 -6.79 33.45
CA ASN A 215 29.89 -6.37 34.65
C ASN A 215 29.19 -6.64 35.98
N ILE A 216 27.89 -6.96 36.00
CA ILE A 216 27.16 -7.28 37.23
C ILE A 216 26.55 -8.68 37.08
N GLN A 217 27.23 -9.69 37.62
CA GLN A 217 26.84 -11.09 37.46
C GLN A 217 25.40 -11.36 37.93
N GLU A 218 24.98 -10.78 39.06
CA GLU A 218 23.60 -10.99 39.56
C GLU A 218 22.54 -10.41 38.61
N LEU A 219 22.87 -9.35 37.87
CA LEU A 219 21.97 -8.75 36.88
C LEU A 219 21.91 -9.59 35.61
N GLU A 220 23.06 -10.08 35.15
CA GLU A 220 23.17 -10.99 33.99
C GLU A 220 22.35 -12.27 34.24
N ASP A 221 22.57 -12.94 35.37
CA ASP A 221 21.88 -14.17 35.75
C ASP A 221 20.36 -13.94 35.87
N HIS A 222 19.95 -12.80 36.44
CA HIS A 222 18.55 -12.42 36.55
C HIS A 222 17.90 -12.18 35.18
N ASP A 223 18.60 -11.48 34.27
CA ASP A 223 18.08 -11.12 32.97
C ASP A 223 17.98 -12.32 32.02
N GLU A 224 18.92 -13.24 32.11
CA GLU A 224 18.84 -14.53 31.44
C GLU A 224 17.69 -15.37 32.00
N ALA A 225 17.54 -15.46 33.32
CA ALA A 225 16.45 -16.20 33.97
C ALA A 225 15.05 -15.67 33.62
N LYS A 226 14.90 -14.35 33.50
CA LYS A 226 13.65 -13.69 33.06
C LYS A 226 13.46 -13.70 31.54
N GLY A 227 14.50 -14.06 30.78
CA GLY A 227 14.46 -14.07 29.33
C GLY A 227 14.31 -12.67 28.72
N TYR A 228 14.83 -11.63 29.37
CA TYR A 228 14.83 -10.27 28.83
C TYR A 228 15.77 -10.11 27.65
N ILE A 229 16.76 -11.00 27.56
CA ILE A 229 17.77 -10.99 26.52
C ILE A 229 17.37 -11.96 25.43
N LYS A 230 17.53 -11.54 24.17
CA LYS A 230 17.42 -12.42 23.01
C LYS A 230 18.81 -12.74 22.51
N ASN A 231 19.13 -14.03 22.52
CA ASN A 231 20.40 -14.55 22.05
C ASN A 231 20.36 -14.67 20.52
N SER A 232 20.87 -13.64 19.84
CA SER A 232 21.12 -13.68 18.40
C SER A 232 22.59 -14.07 18.15
N PRO A 233 22.91 -14.76 17.04
CA PRO A 233 24.28 -15.18 16.76
C PRO A 233 25.20 -13.96 16.65
N GLY A 234 26.09 -13.80 17.62
CA GLY A 234 27.08 -12.71 17.69
C GLY A 234 26.65 -11.48 18.51
N LEU A 235 25.37 -11.32 18.86
CA LEU A 235 24.88 -10.20 19.68
C LEU A 235 23.75 -10.62 20.62
N LYS A 236 23.93 -10.30 21.91
CA LYS A 236 22.90 -10.41 22.94
C LYS A 236 22.26 -9.05 23.15
N LEU A 237 21.01 -8.90 22.74
CA LEU A 237 20.27 -7.63 22.81
C LEU A 237 19.05 -7.78 23.71
N TYR A 238 18.65 -6.70 24.38
CA TYR A 238 17.40 -6.69 25.13
C TYR A 238 16.18 -6.77 24.21
N LYS A 239 15.15 -7.49 24.68
CA LYS A 239 13.84 -7.51 24.04
C LYS A 239 13.14 -6.16 24.21
N GLN A 240 12.45 -5.72 23.18
CA GLN A 240 11.57 -4.55 23.24
C GLN A 240 10.34 -4.79 24.14
N GLY A 241 9.63 -3.72 24.52
CA GLY A 241 8.28 -3.84 25.08
C GLY A 241 8.25 -3.87 26.61
N GLU A 242 7.98 -5.05 27.19
CA GLU A 242 7.70 -5.25 28.62
C GLU A 242 8.73 -4.62 29.55
N SER A 243 8.32 -4.27 30.77
CA SER A 243 9.20 -3.66 31.75
C SER A 243 10.26 -4.65 32.24
N LYS A 244 11.51 -4.18 32.34
CA LYS A 244 12.65 -4.97 32.82
C LYS A 244 12.90 -4.66 34.29
N TYR A 245 12.13 -5.30 35.17
CA TYR A 245 12.26 -5.08 36.62
C TYR A 245 13.64 -5.50 37.12
N LEU A 246 14.07 -4.90 38.23
CA LEU A 246 15.22 -5.36 39.00
C LEU A 246 14.80 -6.46 40.00
N PRO A 247 15.76 -7.24 40.53
CA PRO A 247 15.52 -8.10 41.68
C PRO A 247 15.00 -7.29 42.88
N ALA A 248 14.31 -7.96 43.81
CA ALA A 248 13.98 -7.38 45.11
C ALA A 248 15.27 -6.87 45.80
N PRO A 249 15.25 -5.70 46.47
CA PRO A 249 14.07 -4.92 46.85
C PRO A 249 13.56 -3.92 45.79
N ASN A 250 14.25 -3.74 44.66
CA ASN A 250 13.99 -2.67 43.68
C ASN A 250 13.01 -3.06 42.56
N GLU A 251 12.14 -4.05 42.81
CA GLU A 251 11.22 -4.62 41.81
C GLU A 251 10.12 -3.64 41.35
N SER A 252 9.85 -2.60 42.14
CA SER A 252 8.86 -1.56 41.85
C SER A 252 9.28 -0.61 40.72
N ILE A 253 10.57 -0.54 40.40
CA ILE A 253 11.09 0.38 39.40
C ILE A 253 10.99 -0.27 38.01
N HIS A 254 10.32 0.44 37.10
CA HIS A 254 10.02 -0.06 35.77
C HIS A 254 10.95 0.52 34.71
N PHE A 255 11.71 -0.34 34.03
CA PHE A 255 12.60 0.06 32.95
C PHE A 255 12.04 -0.36 31.59
N TYR A 256 11.65 0.62 30.77
CA TYR A 256 11.06 0.39 29.45
C TYR A 256 12.02 0.79 28.34
N MET A 257 12.32 -0.15 27.45
CA MET A 257 13.17 0.07 26.28
C MET A 257 12.36 -0.06 25.00
N SER A 258 12.56 0.88 24.09
CA SER A 258 11.86 0.98 22.83
C SER A 258 12.54 0.13 21.76
N SER A 259 11.75 -0.37 20.83
CA SER A 259 12.14 -1.19 19.68
C SER A 259 13.02 -0.44 18.69
N LEU A 260 14.32 -0.72 18.61
CA LEU A 260 15.20 0.05 17.74
C LEU A 260 16.34 -0.82 17.23
N ALA A 261 16.48 -0.90 15.91
CA ALA A 261 17.52 -1.71 15.29
C ALA A 261 18.91 -1.29 15.81
N ALA A 262 19.66 -2.25 16.33
CA ALA A 262 21.04 -2.07 16.76
C ALA A 262 21.96 -1.81 15.55
N PRO A 263 23.04 -1.04 15.72
CA PRO A 263 24.04 -0.86 14.67
C PRO A 263 24.80 -2.18 14.43
N VAL A 264 24.98 -2.55 13.17
CA VAL A 264 25.76 -3.73 12.76
C VAL A 264 27.02 -3.24 12.07
N GLU A 265 28.19 -3.66 12.55
CA GLU A 265 29.49 -3.24 12.00
C GLU A 265 29.63 -1.70 11.89
N LYS A 266 29.18 -0.97 12.93
CA LYS A 266 29.14 0.51 12.97
C LYS A 266 28.22 1.17 11.92
N THR A 267 27.39 0.38 11.24
CA THR A 267 26.45 0.87 10.23
C THR A 267 25.06 1.01 10.86
N VAL A 268 24.44 2.17 10.66
CA VAL A 268 23.09 2.47 11.15
C VAL A 268 22.07 2.12 10.07
N SER A 269 21.03 1.38 10.45
CA SER A 269 19.91 1.13 9.53
C SER A 269 19.17 2.45 9.24
N PRO A 270 19.05 2.90 7.99
CA PRO A 270 18.25 4.07 7.68
C PRO A 270 16.76 3.81 7.91
N ALA A 271 15.97 4.88 8.03
CA ALA A 271 14.51 4.77 7.97
C ALA A 271 14.08 4.15 6.63
N HIS A 272 13.25 3.10 6.69
CA HIS A 272 12.89 2.29 5.52
C HIS A 272 11.44 1.81 5.59
N ILE A 273 10.90 1.44 4.43
CA ILE A 273 9.54 0.87 4.32
C ILE A 273 9.55 -0.56 4.84
N VAL A 274 8.51 -0.90 5.58
CA VAL A 274 8.28 -2.22 6.14
C VAL A 274 6.91 -2.73 5.73
N LEU A 275 6.71 -4.03 5.84
CA LEU A 275 5.40 -4.62 5.60
C LEU A 275 4.41 -4.08 6.63
N SER A 276 3.23 -3.62 6.18
CA SER A 276 2.15 -3.14 7.05
C SER A 276 1.70 -4.17 8.09
N LYS A 277 1.97 -5.47 7.85
CA LYS A 277 1.71 -6.57 8.81
C LYS A 277 2.71 -6.65 9.96
N ALA A 278 3.93 -6.13 9.78
CA ALA A 278 4.96 -6.10 10.81
C ALA A 278 4.76 -4.96 11.82
N TYR A 279 3.90 -3.98 11.48
CA TYR A 279 3.48 -2.93 12.38
C TYR A 279 2.62 -3.51 13.51
N GLN A 280 2.98 -3.17 14.74
CA GLN A 280 2.16 -3.42 15.92
C GLN A 280 1.77 -2.11 16.60
N LYS A 281 0.54 -2.10 17.13
CA LYS A 281 0.05 -0.99 17.93
C LYS A 281 0.83 -0.92 19.23
N LEU A 282 1.08 0.29 19.69
CA LEU A 282 1.76 0.55 20.95
C LEU A 282 0.89 0.13 22.15
N ASP A 283 1.24 -0.98 22.81
CA ASP A 283 0.55 -1.48 24.01
C ASP A 283 1.28 -1.13 25.33
N TYR A 284 2.50 -0.61 25.23
CA TYR A 284 3.37 -0.29 26.36
C TYR A 284 3.72 1.21 26.40
N PRO A 285 4.19 1.74 27.54
CA PRO A 285 4.61 3.14 27.61
C PRO A 285 5.91 3.44 26.86
N VAL A 286 6.35 2.63 25.90
CA VAL A 286 7.57 2.84 25.08
C VAL A 286 7.41 3.97 24.06
N ILE A 287 8.52 4.47 23.53
CA ILE A 287 8.56 5.47 22.46
C ILE A 287 8.26 4.75 21.13
N PRO A 288 7.35 5.28 20.28
CA PRO A 288 7.07 4.66 18.99
C PRO A 288 8.29 4.75 18.06
N THR A 289 8.53 3.68 17.31
CA THR A 289 9.63 3.61 16.31
C THR A 289 9.17 3.18 14.93
N CYS A 290 7.86 3.00 14.73
CA CYS A 290 7.25 2.72 13.45
C CYS A 290 6.07 3.65 13.21
N THR A 291 5.87 4.04 11.96
CA THR A 291 4.68 4.75 11.49
C THR A 291 3.88 3.85 10.56
N GLN A 292 2.56 4.06 10.51
CA GLN A 292 1.66 3.46 9.53
C GLN A 292 0.66 4.51 9.05
N VAL A 293 0.43 4.56 7.74
CA VAL A 293 -0.52 5.48 7.12
C VAL A 293 -1.49 4.73 6.21
N GLU A 294 -2.75 5.15 6.24
CA GLU A 294 -3.81 4.66 5.35
C GLU A 294 -4.31 5.84 4.51
N ILE A 295 -4.19 5.71 3.19
CA ILE A 295 -4.69 6.69 2.23
C ILE A 295 -5.82 6.06 1.43
N THR A 296 -6.89 6.82 1.22
CA THR A 296 -7.98 6.43 0.33
C THR A 296 -8.10 7.39 -0.83
N LEU A 297 -8.38 6.85 -2.00
CA LEU A 297 -8.59 7.60 -3.23
C LEU A 297 -9.92 7.16 -3.84
N LYS A 298 -10.83 8.11 -4.05
CA LYS A 298 -12.10 7.84 -4.71
C LYS A 298 -11.87 7.75 -6.22
N VAL A 299 -12.20 6.61 -6.80
CA VAL A 299 -12.11 6.36 -8.24
C VAL A 299 -13.50 6.07 -8.76
N GLY A 300 -13.94 6.77 -9.80
CA GLY A 300 -15.27 6.58 -10.37
C GLY A 300 -15.29 6.56 -11.89
N THR A 301 -16.36 6.02 -12.46
CA THR A 301 -16.56 6.00 -13.92
C THR A 301 -17.21 7.30 -14.39
N GLY A 302 -16.69 7.87 -15.49
CA GLY A 302 -17.24 9.09 -16.10
C GLY A 302 -18.47 8.86 -16.99
N LEU A 303 -18.71 7.61 -17.41
CA LEU A 303 -19.81 7.19 -18.29
C LEU A 303 -20.72 6.19 -17.57
N GLY A 304 -22.03 6.47 -17.52
CA GLY A 304 -23.04 5.59 -16.92
C GLY A 304 -23.45 5.98 -15.49
N GLY A 305 -24.16 5.08 -14.79
CA GLY A 305 -24.52 5.27 -13.38
C GLY A 305 -23.26 5.45 -12.54
N ASN A 306 -23.27 6.39 -11.59
CA ASN A 306 -22.12 6.77 -10.76
C ASN A 306 -21.58 5.56 -9.95
N ALA A 307 -20.71 4.75 -10.54
CA ALA A 307 -19.94 3.75 -9.83
C ALA A 307 -18.70 4.45 -9.26
N ASN A 308 -18.72 4.69 -7.94
CA ASN A 308 -17.56 5.17 -7.19
C ASN A 308 -17.04 4.03 -6.32
N GLN A 309 -15.74 3.77 -6.39
CA GLN A 309 -15.04 2.80 -5.56
C GLN A 309 -13.89 3.49 -4.83
N ASP A 310 -13.72 3.14 -3.57
CA ASP A 310 -12.61 3.61 -2.76
C ASP A 310 -11.40 2.69 -2.98
N MET A 311 -10.33 3.22 -3.56
CA MET A 311 -9.03 2.57 -3.62
C MET A 311 -8.29 2.89 -2.33
N LYS A 312 -7.96 1.85 -1.54
CA LYS A 312 -7.26 1.99 -0.26
C LYS A 312 -5.86 1.45 -0.35
N VAL A 313 -4.93 2.17 0.26
CA VAL A 313 -3.53 1.77 0.35
C VAL A 313 -3.02 2.01 1.76
N GLU A 314 -2.30 1.03 2.29
CA GLU A 314 -1.64 1.09 3.59
C GLU A 314 -0.14 0.96 3.42
N SER A 315 0.62 1.80 4.11
CA SER A 315 2.07 1.72 4.16
C SER A 315 2.56 1.88 5.60
N ALA A 316 3.69 1.24 5.90
CA ALA A 316 4.36 1.36 7.18
C ALA A 316 5.86 1.62 6.98
N ALA A 317 6.46 2.37 7.89
CA ALA A 317 7.89 2.68 7.85
C ALA A 317 8.53 2.60 9.23
N ALA A 318 9.72 2.02 9.28
CA ALA A 318 10.58 1.94 10.45
C ALA A 318 11.42 3.20 10.59
N ALA A 319 11.62 3.64 11.83
CA ALA A 319 12.56 4.72 12.14
C ALA A 319 14.01 4.31 11.83
N THR A 320 14.88 5.30 11.73
CA THR A 320 16.33 5.09 11.67
C THR A 320 16.78 4.33 12.92
N GLY A 321 17.63 3.33 12.78
CA GLY A 321 18.22 2.57 13.87
C GLY A 321 19.10 3.44 14.79
N ALA A 322 19.63 2.83 15.84
CA ALA A 322 20.48 3.54 16.78
C ALA A 322 21.87 3.80 16.20
N SER A 323 22.50 4.90 16.63
CA SER A 323 23.91 5.15 16.34
C SER A 323 24.80 4.27 17.23
N PRO A 324 26.03 3.96 16.78
CA PRO A 324 27.01 3.31 17.65
C PRO A 324 27.21 4.14 18.92
N PRO A 325 27.31 3.52 20.10
CA PRO A 325 27.71 4.23 21.31
C PRO A 325 29.08 4.90 21.06
N GLN A 326 29.17 6.20 21.35
CA GLN A 326 30.41 6.97 21.26
C GLN A 326 31.33 6.69 22.44
#